data_AF-A0A3M1T886-F1
#
_entry.id   AF-A0A3M1T886-F1
#
_cell.length_a   1.000
_cell.length_b   1.000
_cell.length_c   1.000
_cell.angle_alpha   90.00
_cell.angle_beta   90.00
_cell.angle_gamma   90.00
#
_symmetry.space_group_name_H-M   'P 1'
#
loop_
_entity.id
_entity.type
_entity.pdbx_description
1 polymer ?
#
loop_
_entity_poly.entity_id
_entity_poly.type
_entity_poly.pdbx_seq_one_letter_code
_entity_poly.pdbx_strand_id
1 'polypeptide(L)'
;MAERLAETRQRSSERVAHRVQAIVGVSVFPDPGEGPRALRADSQFPPDAGGPSARLPRLRLAADFEELRQRSDARLAASGKRPCVFLASMGPLAAHTARSTWAANLLAAGGFEAVSGDGFPDAAAAAAAFAAIGLRAAVVCASDAFLDEALPAVVKALREAGAKRVVVAAPPRPSLADAGADAFVHRGSDALAFLRSLWEEEAER
;
A
#
# COMPACT_ATOMS: atom_id res chain seq x y z
N MET A 1 -22.79 5.05 27.27
CA MET A 1 -21.95 3.83 27.14
C MET A 1 -21.68 3.46 25.68
N ALA A 2 -22.71 3.36 24.82
CA ALA A 2 -22.55 3.08 23.39
C ALA A 2 -21.62 4.07 22.66
N GLU A 3 -21.74 5.36 22.94
CA GLU A 3 -20.90 6.42 22.36
C GLU A 3 -19.40 6.24 22.70
N ARG A 4 -19.06 5.98 23.97
CA ARG A 4 -17.67 5.70 24.38
C ARG A 4 -17.09 4.46 23.69
N LEU A 5 -17.92 3.44 23.43
CA LEU A 5 -17.51 2.27 22.67
C LEU A 5 -17.25 2.62 21.20
N ALA A 6 -18.12 3.43 20.58
CA ALA A 6 -17.94 3.90 19.22
C ALA A 6 -16.66 4.75 19.07
N GLU A 7 -16.42 5.67 20.00
CA GLU A 7 -15.21 6.50 20.04
C GLU A 7 -13.94 5.66 20.19
N THR A 8 -13.96 4.67 21.10
CA THR A 8 -12.82 3.75 21.29
C THR A 8 -12.55 2.95 20.02
N ARG A 9 -13.61 2.46 19.36
CA ARG A 9 -13.49 1.73 18.09
C ARG A 9 -12.90 2.61 17.00
N GLN A 10 -13.41 3.83 16.83
CA GLN A 10 -12.92 4.78 15.84
C GLN A 10 -11.43 5.06 16.05
N ARG A 11 -11.01 5.36 17.29
CA ARG A 11 -9.61 5.59 17.63
C ARG A 11 -8.72 4.38 17.33
N SER A 12 -9.19 3.17 17.63
CA SER A 12 -8.46 1.94 17.30
C SER A 12 -8.35 1.73 15.78
N SER A 13 -9.44 1.93 15.03
CA SER A 13 -9.44 1.82 13.57
C SER A 13 -8.49 2.84 12.93
N GLU A 14 -8.50 4.09 13.37
CA GLU A 14 -7.58 5.14 12.89
C GLU A 14 -6.11 4.76 13.17
N ARG A 15 -5.82 4.28 14.37
CA ARG A 15 -4.47 3.84 14.73
C ARG A 15 -4.00 2.64 13.91
N VAL A 16 -4.90 1.72 13.55
CA VAL A 16 -4.59 0.59 12.67
C VAL A 16 -4.37 1.08 11.23
N ALA A 17 -5.24 1.97 10.72
CA ALA A 17 -5.14 2.55 9.38
C ALA A 17 -3.81 3.30 9.16
N HIS A 18 -3.34 4.02 10.18
CA HIS A 18 -2.04 4.73 10.15
C HIS A 18 -0.85 3.86 10.56
N ARG A 19 -1.07 2.56 10.81
CA ARG A 19 -0.07 1.59 11.28
C ARG A 19 0.62 1.99 12.59
N VAL A 20 -0.02 2.85 13.38
CA VAL A 20 0.38 3.22 14.75
C VAL A 20 0.13 2.04 15.70
N GLN A 21 -1.00 1.36 15.52
CA GLN A 21 -1.27 0.06 16.12
C GLN A 21 -0.95 -1.03 15.09
N ALA A 22 0.29 -1.52 15.12
CA ALA A 22 0.77 -2.55 14.21
C ALA A 22 0.09 -3.90 14.47
N ILE A 23 -0.23 -4.60 13.38
CA ILE A 23 -0.72 -5.99 13.39
C ILE A 23 0.30 -6.80 12.58
N VAL A 24 1.16 -7.52 13.29
CA VAL A 24 2.24 -8.33 12.68
C VAL A 24 1.64 -9.41 11.79
N GLY A 25 2.19 -9.59 10.59
CA GLY A 25 1.68 -10.53 9.58
C GLY A 25 0.49 -9.99 8.77
N VAL A 26 -0.02 -8.80 9.10
CA VAL A 26 -1.13 -8.16 8.37
C VAL A 26 -0.74 -6.76 7.89
N SER A 27 -0.70 -5.77 8.80
CA SER A 27 -0.38 -4.38 8.44
C SER A 27 1.11 -4.09 8.48
N VAL A 28 1.90 -4.95 9.14
CA VAL A 28 3.35 -4.85 9.24
C VAL A 28 3.96 -6.23 9.03
N PHE A 29 4.94 -6.33 8.12
CA PHE A 29 5.57 -7.61 7.76
C PHE A 29 4.58 -8.73 7.36
N PRO A 30 3.61 -8.47 6.44
CA PRO A 30 2.80 -9.54 5.88
C PRO A 30 3.61 -10.45 4.97
N ASP A 31 3.17 -11.70 4.84
CA ASP A 31 3.67 -12.65 3.85
C ASP A 31 2.76 -12.62 2.60
N PRO A 32 3.19 -12.05 1.46
CA PRO A 32 2.39 -12.03 0.23
C PRO A 32 2.29 -13.40 -0.45
N GLY A 33 3.16 -14.34 -0.09
CA GLY A 33 3.18 -15.71 -0.62
C GLY A 33 2.34 -16.70 0.18
N GLU A 34 1.70 -16.28 1.27
CA GLU A 34 0.82 -17.16 2.04
C GLU A 34 -0.33 -17.66 1.14
N GLY A 35 -0.52 -18.98 1.10
CA GLY A 35 -1.60 -19.60 0.34
C GLY A 35 -2.97 -19.39 1.02
N PRO A 36 -4.07 -19.46 0.25
CA PRO A 36 -5.41 -19.31 0.81
C PRO A 36 -5.66 -20.34 1.91
N ARG A 37 -5.98 -19.87 3.12
CA ARG A 37 -6.43 -20.75 4.20
C ARG A 37 -7.93 -20.96 4.12
N ALA A 38 -8.33 -22.23 4.10
CA ALA A 38 -9.71 -22.59 4.36
C ALA A 38 -10.11 -22.11 5.76
N LEU A 39 -11.22 -21.36 5.84
CA LEU A 39 -11.85 -21.08 7.12
C LEU A 39 -12.24 -22.41 7.76
N ARG A 40 -11.87 -22.62 9.01
CA ARG A 40 -12.34 -23.80 9.74
C ARG A 40 -13.84 -23.64 10.01
N ALA A 41 -14.64 -24.67 9.80
CA ALA A 41 -16.09 -24.60 10.01
C ALA A 41 -16.48 -24.24 11.46
N ASP A 42 -15.62 -24.54 12.43
CA ASP A 42 -15.76 -24.22 13.85
C ASP A 42 -15.32 -22.79 14.23
N SER A 43 -14.66 -22.07 13.32
CA SER A 43 -14.21 -20.68 13.54
C SER A 43 -15.30 -19.64 13.29
N GLN A 44 -16.51 -20.10 12.94
CA GLN A 44 -17.68 -19.24 12.81
C GLN A 44 -18.26 -18.96 14.18
N PHE A 45 -18.06 -17.73 14.63
CA PHE A 45 -18.75 -17.25 15.82
C PHE A 45 -20.23 -17.03 15.50
N PRO A 46 -21.15 -17.31 16.44
CA PRO A 46 -22.56 -17.02 16.24
C PRO A 46 -22.76 -15.53 15.94
N PRO A 47 -23.67 -15.17 15.02
CA PRO A 47 -23.95 -13.77 14.70
C PRO A 47 -24.37 -12.99 15.95
N ASP A 48 -24.11 -11.68 15.95
CA ASP A 48 -24.53 -10.80 17.03
C ASP A 48 -26.07 -10.85 17.13
N ALA A 49 -26.59 -11.47 18.19
CA ALA A 49 -28.02 -11.58 18.42
C ALA A 49 -28.58 -10.19 18.78
N GLY A 50 -29.63 -9.73 18.09
CA GLY A 50 -30.34 -8.50 18.45
C GLY A 50 -31.17 -8.67 19.74
N GLY A 51 -31.28 -7.61 20.55
CA GLY A 51 -32.12 -7.56 21.75
C GLY A 51 -31.44 -6.94 22.97
N PRO A 52 -32.16 -6.78 24.10
CA PRO A 52 -31.62 -6.17 25.33
C PRO A 52 -30.53 -7.00 26.02
N SER A 53 -30.34 -8.27 25.63
CA SER A 53 -29.23 -9.15 26.04
C SER A 53 -28.22 -9.40 24.90
N ALA A 54 -28.25 -8.56 23.86
CA ALA A 54 -27.32 -8.63 22.74
C ALA A 54 -25.88 -8.53 23.22
N ARG A 55 -25.02 -9.41 22.69
CA ARG A 55 -23.58 -9.28 22.86
C ARG A 55 -23.11 -7.99 22.20
N LEU A 56 -22.06 -7.38 22.75
CA LEU A 56 -21.42 -6.22 22.13
C LEU A 56 -20.87 -6.61 20.76
N PRO A 57 -21.04 -5.78 19.72
CA PRO A 57 -20.53 -6.08 18.39
C PRO A 57 -19.01 -6.32 18.42
N ARG A 58 -18.59 -7.40 17.78
CA ARG A 58 -17.18 -7.79 17.71
C ARG A 58 -16.52 -7.12 16.51
N LEU A 59 -15.39 -6.47 16.74
CA LEU A 59 -14.59 -5.85 15.68
C LEU A 59 -13.27 -6.60 15.53
N ARG A 60 -12.95 -7.03 14.32
CA ARG A 60 -11.62 -7.56 13.99
C ARG A 60 -10.78 -6.42 13.47
N LEU A 61 -9.75 -6.03 14.23
CA LEU A 61 -8.89 -4.90 13.88
C LEU A 61 -8.19 -5.06 12.52
N ALA A 62 -7.93 -6.31 12.11
CA ALA A 62 -7.29 -6.63 10.84
C ALA A 62 -8.22 -6.61 9.63
N ALA A 63 -9.55 -6.50 9.84
CA ALA A 63 -10.55 -6.78 8.80
C ALA A 63 -10.35 -5.95 7.54
N ASP A 64 -10.04 -4.67 7.67
CA ASP A 64 -9.87 -3.78 6.52
C ASP A 64 -8.68 -4.18 5.63
N PHE A 65 -7.54 -4.56 6.23
CA PHE A 65 -6.38 -5.06 5.47
C PHE A 65 -6.63 -6.44 4.89
N GLU A 66 -7.31 -7.32 5.65
CA GLU A 66 -7.68 -8.65 5.16
C GLU A 66 -8.62 -8.59 3.97
N GLU A 67 -9.55 -7.62 3.93
CA GLU A 67 -10.44 -7.41 2.78
C GLU A 67 -9.64 -7.08 1.51
N LEU A 68 -8.65 -6.18 1.61
CA LEU A 68 -7.78 -5.85 0.47
C LEU A 68 -6.98 -7.07 -0.01
N ARG A 69 -6.47 -7.89 0.91
CA ARG A 69 -5.77 -9.14 0.55
C ARG A 69 -6.70 -10.17 -0.09
N GLN A 70 -7.93 -10.31 0.41
CA GLN A 70 -8.95 -11.18 -0.19
C GLN A 70 -9.28 -10.75 -1.63
N ARG A 71 -9.35 -9.43 -1.90
CA ARG A 71 -9.49 -8.91 -3.28
C ARG A 71 -8.31 -9.32 -4.16
N SER A 72 -7.08 -9.27 -3.64
CA SER A 72 -5.88 -9.74 -4.35
C SER A 72 -5.92 -11.25 -4.64
N ASP A 73 -6.35 -12.06 -3.68
CA ASP A 73 -6.49 -13.51 -3.87
C ASP A 73 -7.55 -13.84 -4.93
N ALA A 74 -8.68 -13.12 -4.93
CA ALA A 74 -9.68 -13.24 -5.98
C ALA A 74 -9.11 -12.87 -7.36
N ARG A 75 -8.29 -11.80 -7.45
CA ARG A 75 -7.61 -11.39 -8.68
C ARG A 75 -6.60 -12.43 -9.17
N LEU A 76 -5.83 -13.01 -8.25
CA LEU A 76 -4.91 -14.10 -8.54
C LEU A 76 -5.66 -15.32 -9.09
N ALA A 77 -6.76 -15.72 -8.44
CA ALA A 77 -7.57 -16.84 -8.91
C ALA A 77 -8.20 -16.59 -10.29
N ALA A 78 -8.64 -15.35 -10.57
CA ALA A 78 -9.31 -15.00 -11.82
C ALA A 78 -8.35 -14.75 -13.00
N SER A 79 -7.16 -14.20 -12.76
CA SER A 79 -6.25 -13.76 -13.83
C SER A 79 -4.86 -14.38 -13.81
N GLY A 80 -4.57 -15.21 -12.80
CA GLY A 80 -3.26 -15.84 -12.61
C GLY A 80 -2.17 -14.90 -12.08
N LYS A 81 -2.49 -13.62 -11.82
CA LYS A 81 -1.55 -12.63 -11.31
C LYS A 81 -2.20 -11.74 -10.24
N ARG A 82 -1.40 -11.32 -9.26
CA ARG A 82 -1.77 -10.28 -8.30
C ARG A 82 -1.67 -8.90 -8.97
N PRO A 83 -2.38 -7.87 -8.46
CA PRO A 83 -2.13 -6.50 -8.90
C PRO A 83 -0.71 -6.08 -8.54
N CYS A 84 -0.01 -5.44 -9.49
CA CYS A 84 1.39 -5.09 -9.35
C CYS A 84 1.59 -3.57 -9.32
N VAL A 85 2.54 -3.10 -8.52
CA VAL A 85 2.96 -1.69 -8.48
C VAL A 85 4.46 -1.62 -8.70
N PHE A 86 4.91 -0.68 -9.55
CA PHE A 86 6.33 -0.51 -9.83
C PHE A 86 7.03 0.24 -8.71
N LEU A 87 8.19 -0.23 -8.26
CA LEU A 87 9.08 0.52 -7.38
C LEU A 87 10.20 1.15 -8.20
N ALA A 88 10.12 2.47 -8.37
CA ALA A 88 11.18 3.29 -8.95
C ALA A 88 12.23 3.57 -7.85
N SER A 89 13.03 2.56 -7.55
CA SER A 89 14.14 2.63 -6.61
C SER A 89 15.30 3.41 -7.22
N MET A 90 15.47 4.67 -6.84
CA MET A 90 16.45 5.57 -7.49
C MET A 90 17.75 5.68 -6.70
N GLY A 91 18.86 5.76 -7.44
CA GLY A 91 20.20 5.92 -6.88
C GLY A 91 20.81 4.59 -6.41
N PRO A 92 21.87 4.64 -5.58
CA PRO A 92 22.57 3.43 -5.15
C PRO A 92 21.74 2.59 -4.17
N LEU A 93 21.96 1.27 -4.17
CA LEU A 93 21.24 0.30 -3.34
C LEU A 93 21.14 0.72 -1.87
N ALA A 94 22.26 1.16 -1.28
CA ALA A 94 22.32 1.61 0.11
C ALA A 94 21.39 2.81 0.41
N ALA A 95 21.11 3.66 -0.59
CA ALA A 95 20.29 4.85 -0.43
C ALA A 95 18.78 4.57 -0.52
N HIS A 96 18.36 3.61 -1.35
CA HIS A 96 16.94 3.35 -1.58
C HIS A 96 16.40 2.10 -0.87
N THR A 97 17.23 1.16 -0.44
CA THR A 97 16.76 -0.14 0.11
C THR A 97 15.77 0.03 1.24
N ALA A 98 16.08 0.88 2.24
CA ALA A 98 15.18 1.07 3.38
C ALA A 98 13.78 1.55 2.98
N ARG A 99 13.69 2.53 2.05
CA ARG A 99 12.41 3.05 1.54
C ARG A 99 11.71 2.04 0.62
N SER A 100 12.47 1.38 -0.24
CA SER A 100 11.93 0.39 -1.19
C SER A 100 11.34 -0.81 -0.44
N THR A 101 12.04 -1.33 0.56
CA THR A 101 11.55 -2.41 1.43
C THR A 101 10.32 -1.97 2.23
N TRP A 102 10.32 -0.74 2.77
CA TRP A 102 9.16 -0.21 3.47
C TRP A 102 7.93 -0.06 2.56
N ALA A 103 8.11 0.45 1.34
CA ALA A 103 7.06 0.59 0.34
C ALA A 103 6.53 -0.77 -0.12
N ALA A 104 7.42 -1.73 -0.42
CA ALA A 104 7.05 -3.11 -0.74
C ALA A 104 6.21 -3.75 0.38
N ASN A 105 6.62 -3.52 1.64
CA ASN A 105 5.89 -4.02 2.80
C ASN A 105 4.49 -3.41 2.94
N LEU A 106 4.37 -2.12 2.67
CA LEU A 106 3.09 -1.41 2.67
C LEU A 106 2.16 -1.95 1.56
N LEU A 107 2.69 -2.08 0.34
CA LEU A 107 1.96 -2.62 -0.81
C LEU A 107 1.46 -4.05 -0.55
N ALA A 108 2.33 -4.91 0.00
CA ALA A 108 1.98 -6.27 0.38
C ALA A 108 0.84 -6.33 1.42
N ALA A 109 0.77 -5.36 2.34
CA ALA A 109 -0.34 -5.29 3.30
C ALA A 109 -1.69 -5.03 2.62
N GLY A 110 -1.70 -4.35 1.47
CA GLY A 110 -2.90 -4.17 0.64
C GLY A 110 -3.10 -5.25 -0.42
N GLY A 111 -2.26 -6.28 -0.45
CA GLY A 111 -2.32 -7.36 -1.45
C GLY A 111 -1.71 -7.01 -2.81
N PHE A 112 -0.90 -5.96 -2.90
CA PHE A 112 -0.17 -5.64 -4.13
C PHE A 112 1.21 -6.30 -4.14
N GLU A 113 1.61 -6.77 -5.31
CA GLU A 113 2.98 -7.21 -5.58
C GLU A 113 3.85 -6.02 -6.00
N ALA A 114 4.98 -5.83 -5.33
CA ALA A 114 5.90 -4.76 -5.67
C ALA A 114 6.92 -5.28 -6.69
N VAL A 115 6.94 -4.68 -7.89
CA VAL A 115 7.91 -5.01 -8.94
C VAL A 115 9.03 -3.98 -8.89
N SER A 116 10.23 -4.40 -8.50
CA SER A 116 11.42 -3.54 -8.39
C SER A 116 12.56 -4.06 -9.27
N GLY A 117 13.45 -3.16 -9.69
CA GLY A 117 14.79 -3.52 -10.20
C GLY A 117 15.86 -3.39 -9.11
N ASP A 118 17.13 -3.62 -9.48
CA ASP A 118 18.30 -3.50 -8.59
C ASP A 118 18.68 -2.04 -8.23
N GLY A 119 17.86 -1.08 -8.67
CA GLY A 119 18.11 0.35 -8.58
C GLY A 119 18.27 1.00 -9.95
N PHE A 120 17.80 2.23 -10.10
CA PHE A 120 17.87 3.00 -11.34
C PHE A 120 18.83 4.18 -11.16
N PRO A 121 19.83 4.34 -12.05
CA PRO A 121 20.79 5.43 -11.96
C PRO A 121 20.17 6.79 -12.27
N ASP A 122 19.14 6.83 -13.12
CA ASP A 122 18.50 8.05 -13.58
C ASP A 122 17.03 7.83 -13.96
N ALA A 123 16.33 8.94 -14.25
CA ALA A 123 14.91 8.96 -14.62
C ALA A 123 14.61 8.17 -15.90
N ALA A 124 15.53 8.17 -16.88
CA ALA A 124 15.33 7.51 -18.16
C ALA A 124 15.38 5.99 -18.01
N ALA A 125 16.31 5.47 -17.21
CA ALA A 125 16.40 4.06 -16.88
C ALA A 125 15.15 3.56 -16.16
N ALA A 126 14.65 4.33 -15.17
CA ALA A 126 13.41 3.99 -14.46
C ALA A 126 12.18 3.99 -15.39
N ALA A 127 12.08 4.99 -16.28
CA ALA A 127 10.99 5.10 -17.24
C ALA A 127 11.00 3.96 -18.29
N ALA A 128 12.17 3.59 -18.80
CA ALA A 128 12.31 2.48 -19.73
C ALA A 128 11.89 1.14 -19.10
N ALA A 129 12.32 0.89 -17.84
CA ALA A 129 11.89 -0.29 -17.10
C ALA A 129 10.38 -0.29 -16.83
N PHE A 130 9.81 0.86 -16.46
CA PHE A 130 8.36 1.01 -16.26
C PHE A 130 7.57 0.70 -17.54
N ALA A 131 7.96 1.30 -18.67
CA ALA A 131 7.31 1.09 -19.96
C ALA A 131 7.36 -0.37 -20.42
N ALA A 132 8.46 -1.08 -20.15
CA ALA A 132 8.61 -2.49 -20.51
C ALA A 132 7.66 -3.41 -19.73
N ILE A 133 7.35 -3.08 -18.48
CA ILE A 133 6.43 -3.87 -17.65
C ILE A 133 4.97 -3.52 -17.96
N GLY A 134 4.70 -2.25 -18.27
CA GLY A 134 3.35 -1.78 -18.63
C GLY A 134 2.38 -1.71 -17.44
N LEU A 135 2.88 -1.37 -16.25
CA LEU A 135 2.04 -1.12 -15.06
C LEU A 135 1.39 0.28 -15.13
N ARG A 136 0.45 0.56 -14.22
CA ARG A 136 -0.24 1.86 -14.14
C ARG A 136 0.29 2.79 -13.05
N ALA A 137 0.75 2.21 -11.94
CA ALA A 137 1.20 2.95 -10.77
C ALA A 137 2.68 2.70 -10.48
N ALA A 138 3.38 3.77 -10.08
CA ALA A 138 4.76 3.73 -9.64
C ALA A 138 4.93 4.41 -8.28
N VAL A 139 5.81 3.85 -7.44
CA VAL A 139 6.24 4.44 -6.17
C VAL A 139 7.73 4.77 -6.26
N VAL A 140 8.07 6.04 -6.16
CA VAL A 140 9.45 6.55 -6.16
C VAL A 140 10.06 6.36 -4.78
N CYS A 141 11.18 5.64 -4.73
CA CYS A 141 11.94 5.34 -3.52
C CYS A 141 13.39 5.81 -3.70
N ALA A 142 13.79 6.93 -3.09
CA ALA A 142 15.13 7.51 -3.27
C ALA A 142 15.64 8.16 -1.98
N SER A 143 16.90 8.59 -1.92
CA SER A 143 17.39 9.43 -0.80
C SER A 143 16.69 10.79 -0.80
N ASP A 144 16.68 11.49 0.35
CA ASP A 144 16.09 12.83 0.41
C ASP A 144 16.81 13.81 -0.52
N ALA A 145 18.14 13.73 -0.59
CA ALA A 145 18.95 14.54 -1.51
C ALA A 145 18.58 14.28 -2.98
N PHE A 146 18.39 13.02 -3.38
CA PHE A 146 17.98 12.69 -4.74
C PHE A 146 16.58 13.23 -5.05
N LEU A 147 15.65 13.16 -4.09
CA LEU A 147 14.30 13.69 -4.28
C LEU A 147 14.31 15.21 -4.49
N ASP A 148 15.11 15.94 -3.72
CA ASP A 148 15.21 17.40 -3.86
C ASP A 148 15.84 17.82 -5.19
N GLU A 149 16.74 17.00 -5.74
CA GLU A 149 17.44 17.32 -6.99
C GLU A 149 16.66 16.87 -8.24
N ALA A 150 16.12 15.65 -8.24
CA ALA A 150 15.74 14.94 -9.46
C ALA A 150 14.29 14.43 -9.49
N LEU A 151 13.51 14.59 -8.41
CA LEU A 151 12.14 14.06 -8.37
C LEU A 151 11.25 14.58 -9.52
N PRO A 152 11.21 15.89 -9.87
CA PRO A 152 10.36 16.36 -10.97
C PRO A 152 10.68 15.68 -12.31
N ALA A 153 11.96 15.43 -12.58
CA ALA A 153 12.40 14.74 -13.79
C ALA A 153 11.96 13.26 -13.80
N VAL A 154 12.04 12.57 -12.65
CA VAL A 154 11.58 11.18 -12.51
C VAL A 154 10.07 11.08 -12.70
N VAL A 155 9.29 11.95 -12.04
CA VAL A 155 7.82 11.96 -12.17
C VAL A 155 7.42 12.19 -13.62
N LYS A 156 8.03 13.18 -14.29
CA LYS A 156 7.78 13.46 -15.70
C LYS A 156 8.09 12.25 -16.58
N ALA A 157 9.26 11.64 -16.42
CA ALA A 157 9.67 10.49 -17.23
C ALA A 157 8.75 9.28 -17.03
N LEU A 158 8.29 9.00 -15.80
CA LEU A 158 7.34 7.94 -15.52
C LEU A 158 5.97 8.21 -16.16
N ARG A 159 5.48 9.46 -16.12
CA ARG A 159 4.23 9.83 -16.79
C ARG A 159 4.32 9.68 -18.31
N GLU A 160 5.44 10.12 -18.90
CA GLU A 160 5.70 9.93 -20.33
C GLU A 160 5.79 8.44 -20.72
N ALA A 161 6.26 7.59 -19.81
CA ALA A 161 6.25 6.13 -19.95
C ALA A 161 4.88 5.48 -19.73
N GLY A 162 3.83 6.25 -19.43
CA GLY A 162 2.45 5.78 -19.28
C GLY A 162 1.97 5.59 -17.84
N ALA A 163 2.73 6.03 -16.84
CA ALA A 163 2.28 5.98 -15.45
C ALA A 163 1.07 6.88 -15.26
N LYS A 164 -0.06 6.29 -14.85
CA LYS A 164 -1.27 7.01 -14.47
C LYS A 164 -1.12 7.65 -13.10
N ARG A 165 -0.42 6.95 -12.21
CA ARG A 165 -0.17 7.40 -10.84
C ARG A 165 1.30 7.27 -10.45
N VAL A 166 1.84 8.34 -9.90
CA VAL A 166 3.20 8.42 -9.38
C VAL A 166 3.15 8.89 -7.94
N VAL A 167 3.58 8.03 -7.03
CA VAL A 167 3.57 8.22 -5.59
C VAL A 167 5.00 8.34 -5.10
N VAL A 168 5.26 9.13 -4.06
CA VAL A 168 6.60 9.28 -3.49
C VAL A 168 6.64 8.70 -2.08
N ALA A 169 7.59 7.80 -1.83
CA ALA A 169 7.81 7.19 -0.52
C ALA A 169 8.62 8.11 0.43
N ALA A 170 8.09 9.31 0.70
CA ALA A 170 8.67 10.29 1.60
C ALA A 170 7.58 11.17 2.22
N PRO A 171 7.85 11.82 3.37
CA PRO A 171 6.96 12.86 3.89
C PRO A 171 6.86 14.03 2.90
N PRO A 172 5.67 14.65 2.76
CA PRO A 172 5.53 15.86 1.97
C PRO A 172 6.36 16.98 2.61
N ARG A 173 7.04 17.78 1.79
CA ARG A 173 7.80 18.95 2.22
C ARG A 173 7.81 20.02 1.12
N PRO A 174 8.03 21.31 1.45
CA PRO A 174 7.95 22.39 0.48
C PRO A 174 8.81 22.20 -0.77
N SER A 175 10.01 21.62 -0.63
CA SER A 175 10.90 21.37 -1.78
C SER A 175 10.34 20.37 -2.80
N LEU A 176 9.36 19.56 -2.43
CA LEU A 176 8.76 18.53 -3.29
C LEU A 176 7.36 18.91 -3.79
N ALA A 177 6.84 20.08 -3.39
CA ALA A 177 5.46 20.49 -3.69
C ALA A 177 5.19 20.57 -5.19
N ASP A 178 6.15 21.10 -5.96
CA ASP A 178 6.02 21.31 -7.41
C ASP A 178 6.52 20.11 -8.23
N ALA A 179 6.80 18.97 -7.59
CA ALA A 179 7.35 17.80 -8.27
C ALA A 179 6.32 17.03 -9.12
N GLY A 180 5.03 17.36 -9.00
CA GLY A 180 3.96 16.76 -9.80
C GLY A 180 3.57 15.33 -9.38
N ALA A 181 3.95 14.90 -8.18
CA ALA A 181 3.54 13.62 -7.60
C ALA A 181 2.06 13.65 -7.18
N ASP A 182 1.36 12.52 -7.35
CA ASP A 182 -0.07 12.42 -7.02
C ASP A 182 -0.30 12.24 -5.51
N ALA A 183 0.64 11.61 -4.82
CA ALA A 183 0.57 11.37 -3.39
C ALA A 183 1.95 11.17 -2.76
N PHE A 184 2.01 11.42 -1.46
CA PHE A 184 3.16 11.14 -0.61
C PHE A 184 2.76 10.09 0.42
N VAL A 185 3.59 9.06 0.58
CA VAL A 185 3.34 7.97 1.50
C VAL A 185 4.56 7.76 2.40
N HIS A 186 4.33 7.77 3.70
CA HIS A 186 5.40 7.69 4.70
C HIS A 186 4.90 7.01 5.98
N ARG A 187 5.82 6.72 6.91
CA ARG A 187 5.45 6.24 8.24
C ARG A 187 4.52 7.26 8.91
N GLY A 188 3.35 6.81 9.35
CA GLY A 188 2.34 7.65 9.98
C GLY A 188 1.35 8.30 9.03
N SER A 189 1.47 8.12 7.71
CA SER A 189 0.39 8.42 6.77
C SER A 189 -0.74 7.38 6.88
N ASP A 190 -1.95 7.73 6.41
CA ASP A 190 -3.06 6.79 6.33
C ASP A 190 -2.79 5.73 5.25
N ALA A 191 -2.20 4.61 5.69
CA ALA A 191 -1.83 3.52 4.81
C ALA A 191 -3.06 2.85 4.18
N LEU A 192 -4.16 2.76 4.91
CA LEU A 192 -5.36 2.09 4.44
C LEU A 192 -6.06 2.92 3.36
N ALA A 193 -6.17 4.24 3.56
CA ALA A 193 -6.70 5.14 2.54
C ALA A 193 -5.85 5.10 1.26
N PHE A 194 -4.53 5.12 1.40
CA PHE A 194 -3.62 4.98 0.26
C PHE A 194 -3.86 3.67 -0.51
N LEU A 195 -3.87 2.52 0.17
CA LEU A 195 -4.04 1.22 -0.47
C LEU A 195 -5.43 1.06 -1.12
N ARG A 196 -6.49 1.63 -0.52
CA ARG A 196 -7.83 1.66 -1.11
C ARG A 196 -7.85 2.47 -2.40
N SER A 197 -7.21 3.65 -2.39
CA SER A 197 -7.14 4.48 -3.60
C SER A 197 -6.37 3.82 -4.75
N LEU A 198 -5.38 2.96 -4.45
CA LEU A 198 -4.72 2.16 -5.49
C LEU A 198 -5.65 1.07 -6.07
N TRP A 199 -6.50 0.47 -5.24
CA TRP A 199 -7.47 -0.52 -5.70
C TRP A 199 -8.57 0.08 -6.58
N GLU A 200 -8.95 1.33 -6.35
CA GLU A 200 -9.91 2.06 -7.18
C GLU A 200 -9.40 2.20 -8.62
N GLU A 201 -8.12 2.53 -8.81
CA GLU A 201 -7.49 2.66 -10.13
C GLU A 201 -7.30 1.33 -10.86
N GLU A 202 -7.07 0.25 -10.11
CA GLU A 202 -7.00 -1.11 -10.66
C GLU A 202 -8.38 -1.64 -11.07
N ALA A 203 -9.47 -1.16 -10.44
CA ALA A 203 -10.83 -1.53 -10.80
C ALA A 203 -11.30 -0.89 -12.12
N GLU A 204 -10.69 0.22 -12.54
CA GLU A 204 -10.90 0.85 -13.86
C GLU A 204 -10.17 0.13 -15.01
N ARG A 205 -10.03 -1.20 -14.93
CA ARG A 205 -9.30 -2.06 -15.87
C ARG A 205 -10.14 -3.26 -16.28
#